data_AF-A0A0C3QMH3-F1
#
_entry.id   AF-A0A0C3QMH3-F1
#
_cell.length_a   1.000
_cell.length_b   1.000
_cell.length_c   1.000
_cell.angle_alpha   90.00
_cell.angle_beta   90.00
_cell.angle_gamma   90.00
#
_symmetry.space_group_name_H-M   'P 1'
#
loop_
_entity.id
_entity.type
_entity.pdbx_description
1 polymer ?
#
loop_
_entity_poly.entity_id
_entity_poly.type
_entity_poly.pdbx_seq_one_letter_code
_entity_poly.pdbx_strand_id
1 'polypeptide(L)' 'FTNPIKNPNGSDPFMVYDGGYYYLLTTTWTNVQITRATTVTGLKTATPKVVWTDSTSTRCCNV' A
#
# COMPACT_ATOMS: atom_id res chain seq x y z
N PHE A 1 8.38 -5.74 14.93
CA PHE A 1 7.90 -6.18 13.61
C PHE A 1 9.06 -6.80 12.85
N THR A 2 8.80 -7.59 11.81
CA THR A 2 9.85 -8.25 11.02
C THR A 2 9.69 -7.88 9.55
N ASN A 3 10.77 -7.56 8.86
CA ASN A 3 10.71 -7.29 7.43
C ASN A 3 10.60 -8.59 6.61
N PRO A 4 10.04 -8.50 5.37
CA PRO A 4 9.29 -7.37 4.84
C PRO A 4 7.88 -7.25 5.45
N ILE A 5 7.32 -6.04 5.45
CA ILE A 5 5.92 -5.78 5.84
C ILE A 5 4.96 -6.14 4.71
N LYS A 6 5.33 -5.85 3.45
CA LYS A 6 4.51 -6.15 2.27
C LYS A 6 5.40 -6.75 1.18
N ASN A 7 5.10 -7.99 0.80
CA ASN A 7 5.77 -8.72 -0.28
C ASN A 7 4.76 -9.71 -0.88
N PRO A 8 4.33 -9.55 -2.15
CA PRO A 8 4.69 -8.51 -3.12
C PRO A 8 4.02 -7.15 -2.84
N ASN A 9 4.20 -6.16 -3.74
CA ASN A 9 3.48 -4.87 -3.76
C ASN A 9 3.81 -3.91 -2.59
N GLY A 10 5.08 -3.88 -2.17
CA GLY A 10 5.59 -3.04 -1.09
C GLY A 10 6.37 -1.79 -1.55
N SER A 11 6.28 -1.42 -2.83
CA SER A 11 7.05 -0.31 -3.42
C SER A 11 6.60 1.05 -2.91
N ASP A 12 7.54 1.99 -2.89
CA ASP A 12 7.37 3.40 -2.48
C ASP A 12 6.56 3.57 -1.18
N PRO A 13 6.98 2.93 -0.06
CA PRO A 13 6.20 2.91 1.15
C PRO A 13 6.11 4.30 1.80
N PHE A 14 4.88 4.76 2.04
CA PHE A 14 4.59 5.96 2.82
C PHE A 14 3.60 5.62 3.94
N MET A 15 3.93 5.97 5.18
CA MET A 15 3.13 5.57 6.34
C MET A 15 2.73 6.77 7.21
N VAL A 16 1.45 6.82 7.58
CA VAL A 16 0.89 7.79 8.52
C VAL A 16 0.17 7.05 9.65
N TYR A 17 0.17 7.62 10.84
CA TYR A 17 -0.61 7.13 11.97
C TYR A 17 -1.70 8.14 12.33
N ASP A 18 -2.95 7.70 12.36
CA ASP A 18 -4.10 8.53 12.70
C ASP A 18 -5.22 7.67 13.31
N GLY A 19 -5.92 8.21 14.31
CA GLY A 19 -7.10 7.57 14.90
C GLY A 19 -6.90 6.14 15.41
N GLY A 20 -5.70 5.78 15.88
CA GLY A 20 -5.41 4.42 16.38
C GLY A 20 -4.91 3.42 15.32
N TYR A 21 -4.73 3.86 14.07
CA TYR A 21 -4.34 3.01 12.95
C TYR A 21 -3.09 3.51 12.25
N TYR A 22 -2.25 2.56 11.81
CA TYR A 22 -1.23 2.79 10.79
C TYR A 22 -1.88 2.65 9.41
N TYR A 23 -1.64 3.62 8.53
CA TYR A 23 -2.04 3.61 7.13
C TYR A 23 -0.78 3.55 6.28
N LEU A 24 -0.55 2.41 5.64
CA LEU A 24 0.56 2.19 4.71
C LEU A 24 0.07 2.36 3.28
N LEU A 25 0.50 3.43 2.63
CA LEU A 25 0.38 3.63 1.19
C LEU A 25 1.54 2.93 0.48
N THR A 26 1.23 2.21 -0.59
CA THR A 26 2.22 1.58 -1.48
C THR A 26 1.77 1.71 -2.93
N THR A 27 2.74 1.87 -3.83
CA THR A 27 2.52 1.71 -5.26
C THR A 27 2.57 0.22 -5.64
N THR A 28 1.81 -0.11 -6.67
CA THR A 28 1.89 -1.40 -7.36
C THR A 28 2.19 -1.14 -8.82
N TRP A 29 2.30 -2.21 -9.61
CA TRP A 29 2.48 -2.12 -11.05
C TRP A 29 1.35 -1.37 -11.79
N THR A 30 0.17 -1.18 -11.21
CA THR A 30 -0.96 -0.57 -11.94
C THR A 30 -1.84 0.36 -11.11
N ASN A 31 -1.63 0.44 -9.79
CA ASN A 31 -2.51 1.18 -8.89
C ASN A 31 -1.82 1.58 -7.58
N VAL A 32 -2.46 2.48 -6.84
CA VAL A 32 -2.07 2.89 -5.49
C VAL A 32 -3.01 2.26 -4.48
N GLN A 33 -2.43 1.67 -3.42
CA GLN A 33 -3.17 1.00 -2.37
C GLN A 33 -2.87 1.58 -1.00
N ILE A 34 -3.87 1.56 -0.12
CA ILE A 34 -3.71 1.79 1.32
C ILE A 34 -4.06 0.50 2.06
N THR A 35 -3.15 0.02 2.90
CA THR A 35 -3.38 -1.04 3.87
C THR A 35 -3.40 -0.41 5.27
N ARG A 36 -4.40 -0.71 6.11
CA ARG A 36 -4.42 -0.22 7.50
C ARG A 36 -4.47 -1.32 8.54
N ALA A 37 -3.84 -1.10 9.69
CA ALA A 37 -3.93 -1.96 10.86
C ALA A 37 -3.65 -1.17 12.15
N THR A 38 -4.07 -1.68 13.30
CA THR A 38 -3.78 -1.04 14.62
C THR A 38 -2.33 -1.23 15.07
N THR A 39 -1.58 -2.12 14.42
CA THR A 39 -0.14 -2.34 14.65
C THR A 39 0.60 -2.47 13.32
N VAL A 40 1.88 -2.12 13.30
CA VAL A 40 2.74 -2.30 12.11
C VAL A 40 2.80 -3.77 11.67
N THR A 41 2.82 -4.72 12.61
CA THR A 41 2.80 -6.16 12.29
C THR A 41 1.47 -6.57 11.63
N GLY A 42 0.35 -6.00 12.05
CA GLY A 42 -0.96 -6.27 11.47
C GLY A 42 -1.07 -5.86 9.99
N LEU A 43 -0.24 -4.92 9.53
CA LEU A 43 -0.20 -4.54 8.11
C LEU A 43 0.21 -5.70 7.19
N LYS A 44 0.88 -6.74 7.71
CA LYS A 44 1.27 -7.92 6.94
C LYS A 44 0.08 -8.73 6.43
N THR A 45 -1.02 -8.75 7.19
CA THR A 45 -2.19 -9.60 6.92
C THR A 45 -3.46 -8.78 6.65
N ALA A 46 -3.43 -7.48 6.90
CA ALA A 46 -4.54 -6.59 6.60
C ALA A 46 -4.80 -6.49 5.09
N THR A 47 -6.08 -6.45 4.72
CA THR A 47 -6.50 -6.34 3.33
C THR A 47 -6.18 -4.94 2.77
N PRO A 48 -5.39 -4.83 1.68
CA PRO A 48 -5.19 -3.56 0.99
C PRO A 48 -6.48 -3.07 0.31
N LYS A 49 -6.68 -1.75 0.28
CA LYS A 49 -7.71 -1.09 -0.51
C LYS A 49 -7.07 -0.29 -1.63
N VAL A 50 -7.50 -0.53 -2.87
CA VAL A 50 -7.16 0.34 -4.00
C VAL A 50 -7.85 1.69 -3.81
N VAL A 51 -7.06 2.76 -3.79
CA VAL A 51 -7.58 4.13 -3.65
C VAL A 51 -7.49 4.92 -4.95
N TRP A 52 -6.65 4.47 -5.87
CA TRP A 52 -6.53 5.06 -7.20
C TRP A 52 -5.97 4.05 -8.20
N THR A 53 -6.54 4.07 -9.41
CA THR A 53 -6.07 3.34 -10.58
C THR A 53 -6.14 4.30 -11.76
N ASP A 54 -5.09 4.37 -12.58
CA ASP A 54 -5.16 5.16 -13.82
C ASP A 54 -6.12 4.49 -14.80
N SER A 55 -6.99 5.27 -15.42
CA SER A 55 -7.87 4.82 -16.52
C SER A 55 -7.34 5.23 -17.90
N THR A 56 -6.27 6.02 -17.94
CA THR A 56 -5.66 6.50 -19.18
C THR A 56 -4.70 5.46 -19.73
N SER A 57 -5.13 4.71 -20.74
CA SER A 57 -4.33 3.63 -21.33
C SER A 57 -2.98 4.10 -21.88
N THR A 58 -2.83 5.36 -22.28
CA THR A 58 -1.54 5.90 -22.76
C THR A 58 -0.52 6.17 -21.65
N ARG A 59 -0.95 6.15 -20.38
CA ARG A 59 -0.09 6.27 -19.19
C ARG A 59 0.25 4.91 -18.58
N CYS A 60 -0.12 3.82 -19.25
CA CYS A 60 0.30 2.49 -18.85
C CYS A 60 1.80 2.29 -19.15
N CYS A 61 2.32 1.12 -18.78
CA CYS A 61 3.71 0.74 -19.02
C CYS A 61 4.72 1.47 -18.15
N ASN A 62 4.53 1.54 -16.81
CA ASN A 62 5.52 2.03 -15.86
C ASN A 62 6.95 1.63 -16.31
N VAL A 63 7.63 2.58 -16.94
CA VAL A 63 8.89 2.44 -17.69
C VAL A 63 10.06 2.83 -16.81
#